data_AF-A0A7S3H8G1-F1
#
_entry.id   AF-A0A7S3H8G1-F1
#
_cell.length_a   1.000
_cell.length_b   1.000
_cell.length_c   1.000
_cell.angle_alpha   90.00
_cell.angle_beta   90.00
_cell.angle_gamma   90.00
#
_symmetry.space_group_name_H-M   'P 1'
#
loop_
_entity.id
_entity.type
_entity.pdbx_description
1 polymer ?
#
loop_
_entity_poly.entity_id
_entity_poly.type
_entity_poly.pdbx_seq_one_letter_code
_entity_poly.pdbx_strand_id
1 'polypeptide(L)'
;VGGSSDSDVAGGEGDAAAACTPAPCKSGKDVDLMMPYGDLEPFGREDTAQELTQASIQESDAMVDQLERAEVAEEKRAIFRALTRLRGAAITSYDGIARAQTGSIDEFSRKNKWRKAHPLQHLANEESDVSRWAFPDKSE
;
A
#
# COMPACT_ATOMS: atom_id res chain seq x y z
N VAL A 1 12.15 23.35 -18.15
CA VAL A 1 11.69 22.94 -19.51
C VAL A 1 11.17 21.53 -19.34
N GLY A 2 9.92 21.32 -18.91
CA GLY A 2 8.67 21.51 -19.68
C GLY A 2 8.50 20.29 -20.60
N GLY A 3 7.44 19.49 -20.62
CA GLY A 3 6.09 19.52 -20.07
C GLY A 3 5.28 18.46 -20.84
N SER A 4 4.24 17.91 -20.21
CA SER A 4 3.24 16.94 -20.70
C SER A 4 2.90 16.98 -22.20
N SER A 5 2.60 15.80 -22.76
CA SER A 5 1.74 15.64 -23.94
C SER A 5 0.49 14.84 -23.54
N ASP A 6 -0.46 15.55 -22.92
CA ASP A 6 -1.89 15.28 -23.00
C ASP A 6 -2.38 15.82 -24.35
N SER A 7 -3.10 15.01 -25.11
CA SER A 7 -3.80 15.45 -26.32
C SER A 7 -5.29 15.43 -26.06
N ASP A 8 -5.78 16.57 -25.58
CA ASP A 8 -7.19 16.90 -25.43
C ASP A 8 -7.85 17.32 -26.74
N VAL A 9 -9.13 16.98 -26.78
CA VAL A 9 -10.18 17.33 -27.74
C VAL A 9 -10.34 18.85 -27.84
N ALA A 10 -10.50 19.36 -29.07
CA ALA A 10 -11.18 20.63 -29.32
C ALA A 10 -11.89 20.60 -30.68
N GLY A 11 -13.18 20.94 -30.66
CA GLY A 11 -14.05 20.99 -31.82
C GLY A 11 -13.90 22.24 -32.68
N GLY A 12 -14.73 22.30 -33.73
CA GLY A 12 -14.92 23.48 -34.58
C GLY A 12 -16.06 23.25 -35.56
N GLU A 13 -17.17 23.93 -35.31
CA GLU A 13 -18.36 24.04 -36.16
C GLU A 13 -18.05 24.59 -37.56
N GLY A 14 -18.82 24.11 -38.54
CA GLY A 14 -18.90 24.65 -39.88
C GLY A 14 -20.34 24.55 -40.39
N ASP A 15 -21.14 25.54 -40.03
CA ASP A 15 -22.49 25.79 -40.54
C ASP A 15 -22.42 26.17 -42.04
N ALA A 16 -23.14 25.46 -42.89
CA ALA A 16 -23.40 25.86 -44.27
C ALA A 16 -24.81 25.42 -44.67
N ALA A 17 -25.73 26.37 -44.49
CA ALA A 17 -27.11 26.35 -44.93
C ALA A 17 -27.26 25.93 -46.42
N ALA A 18 -27.99 24.83 -46.64
CA ALA A 18 -28.62 24.54 -47.93
C ALA A 18 -30.13 24.79 -47.79
N ALA A 19 -30.59 25.81 -48.50
CA ALA A 19 -31.96 26.29 -48.53
C ALA A 19 -32.98 25.20 -48.92
N CYS A 20 -34.04 25.09 -48.12
CA CYS A 20 -35.22 24.30 -48.41
C CYS A 20 -36.18 25.13 -49.28
N THR A 21 -36.41 24.70 -50.52
CA THR A 21 -37.51 25.17 -51.37
C THR A 21 -38.81 24.44 -51.03
N PRO A 22 -39.99 25.11 -50.95
CA PRO A 22 -41.22 24.48 -50.48
C PRO A 22 -42.09 23.93 -51.63
N ALA A 23 -42.34 22.62 -51.68
CA ALA A 23 -43.48 22.00 -52.36
C ALA A 23 -43.62 20.49 -52.01
N PRO A 24 -44.81 19.91 -52.14
CA PRO A 24 -45.96 20.02 -51.26
C PRO A 24 -46.02 18.84 -50.26
N CYS A 25 -46.55 19.11 -49.07
CA CYS A 25 -46.84 18.14 -48.01
C CYS A 25 -47.86 17.08 -48.47
N LYS A 26 -47.40 15.94 -49.02
CA LYS A 26 -48.25 14.76 -49.19
C LYS A 26 -47.47 13.46 -49.02
N SER A 27 -47.32 13.05 -47.78
CA SER A 27 -47.50 11.66 -47.36
C SER A 27 -47.40 11.62 -45.85
N GLY A 28 -48.55 11.88 -45.21
CA GLY A 28 -48.81 11.19 -43.95
C GLY A 28 -48.63 9.72 -44.28
N LYS A 29 -47.56 9.11 -43.76
CA LYS A 29 -47.50 7.66 -43.70
C LYS A 29 -48.61 7.32 -42.74
N ASP A 30 -49.77 6.95 -43.29
CA ASP A 30 -50.86 6.37 -42.54
C ASP A 30 -50.25 5.17 -41.81
N VAL A 31 -49.96 5.36 -40.53
CA VAL A 31 -49.59 4.27 -39.63
C VAL A 31 -50.83 3.41 -39.61
N ASP A 32 -50.75 2.27 -40.27
CA ASP A 32 -51.82 1.29 -40.33
C ASP A 32 -52.16 0.88 -38.88
N LEU A 33 -53.22 1.48 -38.34
CA LEU A 33 -53.71 1.22 -36.97
C LEU A 33 -54.42 -0.15 -36.87
N MET A 34 -54.39 -0.97 -37.94
CA MET A 34 -54.72 -2.39 -37.90
C MET A 34 -53.52 -3.26 -37.53
N MET A 35 -52.73 -2.86 -36.52
CA MET A 35 -51.94 -3.84 -35.79
C MET A 35 -52.89 -4.59 -34.83
N PRO A 36 -52.87 -5.92 -34.77
CA PRO A 36 -53.78 -6.70 -33.94
C PRO A 36 -53.38 -6.55 -32.46
N TYR A 37 -53.75 -5.42 -31.85
CA TYR A 37 -53.54 -5.12 -30.43
C TYR A 37 -54.41 -5.98 -29.49
N GLY A 38 -55.12 -6.99 -30.01
CA GLY A 38 -56.02 -7.86 -29.27
C GLY A 38 -55.41 -9.19 -28.78
N ASP A 39 -54.25 -9.60 -29.31
CA ASP A 39 -53.56 -10.86 -28.95
C ASP A 39 -52.25 -10.64 -28.17
N LEU A 40 -51.93 -9.39 -27.85
CA LEU A 40 -50.80 -9.07 -26.98
C LEU A 40 -51.31 -9.00 -25.54
N GLU A 41 -50.71 -9.77 -24.63
CA GLU A 41 -50.97 -9.60 -23.20
C GLU A 41 -50.77 -8.13 -22.81
N PRO A 42 -51.71 -7.54 -22.05
CA PRO A 42 -51.62 -6.14 -21.68
C PRO A 42 -50.33 -5.92 -20.87
N PHE A 43 -49.47 -5.01 -21.34
CA PHE A 43 -48.34 -4.54 -20.56
C PHE A 43 -48.84 -4.01 -19.22
N GLY A 44 -48.22 -4.44 -18.12
CA GLY A 44 -48.56 -3.97 -16.77
C GLY A 44 -49.58 -4.82 -16.02
N ARG A 45 -49.52 -6.16 -16.14
CA ARG A 45 -50.03 -7.00 -15.06
C ARG A 45 -49.18 -6.71 -13.81
N GLU A 46 -49.84 -6.44 -12.69
CA GLU A 46 -49.17 -6.11 -11.42
C GLU A 46 -48.14 -7.19 -11.04
N ASP A 47 -48.46 -8.45 -11.31
CA ASP A 47 -47.59 -9.60 -11.07
C ASP A 47 -46.25 -9.52 -11.81
N THR A 48 -46.24 -9.13 -13.10
CA THR A 48 -45.00 -9.06 -13.90
C THR A 48 -44.14 -7.86 -13.53
N ALA A 49 -44.76 -6.74 -13.16
CA ALA A 49 -44.05 -5.60 -12.61
C ALA A 49 -43.42 -5.95 -11.25
N GLN A 50 -44.14 -6.68 -10.39
CA GLN A 50 -43.65 -7.10 -9.09
C GLN A 50 -42.49 -8.10 -9.22
N GLU A 51 -42.57 -9.07 -10.12
CA GLU A 51 -41.47 -9.99 -10.42
C GLU A 51 -40.20 -9.25 -10.91
N LEU A 52 -40.35 -8.28 -11.81
CA LEU A 52 -39.21 -7.48 -12.28
C LEU A 52 -38.58 -6.64 -11.15
N THR A 53 -39.39 -6.09 -10.25
CA THR A 53 -38.86 -5.37 -9.08
C THR A 53 -38.14 -6.31 -8.12
N GLN A 54 -38.70 -7.49 -7.86
CA GLN A 54 -38.11 -8.47 -6.97
C GLN A 54 -36.81 -9.06 -7.56
N ALA A 55 -36.75 -9.26 -8.88
CA ALA A 55 -35.53 -9.66 -9.59
C ALA A 55 -34.47 -8.55 -9.52
N SER A 56 -34.85 -7.29 -9.67
CA SER A 56 -33.93 -6.15 -9.57
C SER A 56 -33.32 -6.00 -8.16
N ILE A 57 -34.11 -6.28 -7.12
CA ILE A 57 -33.63 -6.30 -5.73
C ILE A 57 -32.64 -7.45 -5.53
N GLN A 58 -32.98 -8.66 -5.99
CA GLN A 58 -32.09 -9.83 -5.87
C GLN A 58 -30.75 -9.64 -6.60
N GLU A 59 -30.77 -9.06 -7.81
CA GLU A 59 -29.55 -8.74 -8.55
C GLU A 59 -28.71 -7.68 -7.83
N SER A 60 -29.35 -6.69 -7.21
CA SER A 60 -28.65 -5.67 -6.41
C SER A 60 -28.00 -6.27 -5.17
N ASP A 61 -28.70 -7.13 -4.44
CA ASP A 61 -28.17 -7.84 -3.27
C ASP A 61 -27.01 -8.76 -3.66
N ALA A 62 -27.13 -9.47 -4.79
CA ALA A 62 -26.07 -10.32 -5.32
C ALA A 62 -24.81 -9.53 -5.71
N MET A 63 -24.96 -8.31 -6.23
CA MET A 63 -23.83 -7.41 -6.50
C MET A 63 -23.12 -6.99 -5.20
N VAL A 64 -23.88 -6.65 -4.15
CA VAL A 64 -23.32 -6.28 -2.85
C VAL A 64 -22.54 -7.46 -2.25
N ASP A 65 -23.11 -8.66 -2.28
CA ASP A 65 -22.45 -9.90 -1.87
C ASP A 65 -21.10 -10.14 -2.57
N GLN A 66 -21.03 -9.83 -3.87
CA GLN A 66 -19.79 -9.95 -4.64
C GLN A 66 -18.77 -8.88 -4.25
N LEU A 67 -19.23 -7.64 -4.06
CA LEU A 67 -18.39 -6.53 -3.63
C LEU A 67 -17.78 -6.80 -2.26
N GLU A 68 -18.57 -7.25 -1.29
CA GLU A 68 -18.11 -7.59 0.06
C GLU A 68 -17.08 -8.73 0.03
N ARG A 69 -17.33 -9.78 -0.77
CA ARG A 69 -16.36 -10.88 -0.94
C ARG A 69 -15.07 -10.42 -1.62
N ALA A 70 -15.18 -9.53 -2.60
CA ALA A 70 -14.03 -8.95 -3.28
C ALA A 70 -13.21 -8.06 -2.33
N GLU A 71 -13.85 -7.19 -1.56
CA GLU A 71 -13.21 -6.31 -0.58
C GLU A 71 -12.42 -7.11 0.46
N VAL A 72 -13.03 -8.13 1.08
CA VAL A 72 -12.36 -9.00 2.05
C VAL A 72 -11.11 -9.67 1.45
N ALA A 73 -11.16 -10.04 0.15
CA ALA A 73 -10.01 -10.61 -0.53
C ALA A 73 -8.90 -9.57 -0.77
N GLU A 74 -9.27 -8.35 -1.15
CA GLU A 74 -8.33 -7.25 -1.38
C GLU A 74 -7.66 -6.77 -0.08
N GLU A 75 -8.42 -6.61 1.00
CA GLU A 75 -7.90 -6.24 2.32
C GLU A 75 -6.84 -7.23 2.80
N LYS A 76 -7.18 -8.54 2.78
CA LYS A 76 -6.22 -9.60 3.12
C LYS A 76 -4.97 -9.47 2.26
N ARG A 77 -5.12 -9.28 0.95
CA ARG A 77 -4.00 -9.16 0.03
C ARG A 77 -3.12 -7.93 0.33
N ALA A 78 -3.71 -6.80 0.68
CA ALA A 78 -2.99 -5.59 1.07
C ALA A 78 -2.23 -5.79 2.39
N ILE A 79 -2.88 -6.35 3.41
CA ILE A 79 -2.29 -6.63 4.72
C ILE A 79 -1.13 -7.61 4.59
N PHE A 80 -1.28 -8.72 3.85
CA PHE A 80 -0.19 -9.69 3.68
C PHE A 80 1.03 -9.11 2.95
N ARG A 81 0.82 -8.23 1.97
CA ARG A 81 1.92 -7.50 1.33
C ARG A 81 2.61 -6.54 2.31
N ALA A 82 1.84 -5.78 3.07
CA ALA A 82 2.37 -4.87 4.08
C ALA A 82 3.15 -5.64 5.16
N LEU A 83 2.59 -6.74 5.66
CA LEU A 83 3.21 -7.61 6.64
C LEU A 83 4.51 -8.23 6.13
N THR A 84 4.57 -8.64 4.86
CA THR A 84 5.80 -9.19 4.27
C THR A 84 6.90 -8.14 4.19
N ARG A 85 6.55 -6.90 3.77
CA ARG A 85 7.47 -5.76 3.77
C ARG A 85 7.94 -5.40 5.18
N LEU A 86 7.02 -5.34 6.14
CA LEU A 86 7.31 -5.06 7.54
C LEU A 86 8.22 -6.13 8.14
N ARG A 87 7.96 -7.42 7.89
CA ARG A 87 8.81 -8.52 8.35
C ARG A 87 10.23 -8.38 7.81
N GLY A 88 10.38 -8.09 6.52
CA GLY A 88 11.70 -7.84 5.92
C GLY A 88 12.42 -6.67 6.57
N ALA A 89 11.74 -5.53 6.77
CA ALA A 89 12.30 -4.35 7.42
C ALA A 89 12.63 -4.58 8.91
N ALA A 90 11.80 -5.35 9.61
CA ALA A 90 12.01 -5.66 11.02
C ALA A 90 13.24 -6.56 11.21
N ILE A 91 13.37 -7.64 10.42
CA ILE A 91 14.52 -8.55 10.50
C ILE A 91 15.83 -7.78 10.26
N THR A 92 15.87 -6.94 9.22
CA THR A 92 17.08 -6.14 8.93
C THR A 92 17.36 -5.10 10.03
N SER A 93 16.33 -4.51 10.64
CA SER A 93 16.51 -3.60 11.78
C SER A 93 17.10 -4.30 13.01
N TYR A 94 16.65 -5.52 13.31
CA TYR A 94 17.17 -6.30 14.43
C TYR A 94 18.61 -6.74 14.18
N ASP A 95 18.92 -7.21 12.97
CA ASP A 95 20.29 -7.56 12.59
C ASP A 95 21.23 -6.34 12.65
N GLY A 96 20.75 -5.17 12.24
CA GLY A 96 21.49 -3.91 12.35
C GLY A 96 21.83 -3.55 13.80
N ILE A 97 20.86 -3.66 14.71
CA ILE A 97 21.05 -3.38 16.14
C ILE A 97 22.04 -4.38 16.74
N ALA A 98 21.89 -5.68 16.48
CA ALA A 98 22.78 -6.71 17.01
C ALA A 98 24.24 -6.51 16.54
N ARG A 99 24.43 -6.15 15.26
CA ARG A 99 25.75 -5.85 14.71
C ARG A 99 26.37 -4.60 15.32
N ALA A 100 25.57 -3.56 15.54
CA ALA A 100 26.02 -2.33 16.20
C ALA A 100 26.42 -2.57 17.66
N GLN A 101 25.62 -3.34 18.41
CA GLN A 101 25.93 -3.71 19.80
C GLN A 101 27.23 -4.51 19.88
N THR A 102 27.40 -5.51 19.03
CA THR A 102 28.62 -6.33 19.00
C THR A 102 29.84 -5.48 18.62
N GLY A 103 29.69 -4.59 17.62
CA GLY A 103 30.75 -3.66 17.24
C GLY A 103 31.14 -2.71 18.37
N SER A 104 30.17 -2.18 19.11
CA SER A 104 30.41 -1.32 20.27
C SER A 104 31.16 -2.05 21.39
N ILE A 105 30.81 -3.31 21.67
CA ILE A 105 31.50 -4.12 22.69
C ILE A 105 32.94 -4.39 22.27
N ASP A 106 33.16 -4.76 21.00
CA ASP A 106 34.51 -5.02 20.48
C ASP A 106 35.38 -3.75 20.48
N GLU A 107 34.81 -2.61 20.10
CA GLU A 107 35.49 -1.31 20.18
C GLU A 107 35.85 -0.94 21.62
N PHE A 108 34.90 -1.10 22.55
CA PHE A 108 35.13 -0.83 23.98
C PHE A 108 36.24 -1.74 24.54
N SER A 109 36.22 -3.03 24.22
CA SER A 109 37.24 -4.00 24.65
C SER A 109 38.64 -3.64 24.13
N ARG A 110 38.75 -3.19 22.87
CA ARG A 110 40.03 -2.76 22.28
C ARG A 110 40.61 -1.53 22.98
N LYS A 111 39.76 -0.57 23.34
CA LYS A 111 40.14 0.68 24.01
C LYS A 111 40.44 0.48 25.50
N ASN A 112 39.57 -0.26 26.21
CA ASN A 112 39.62 -0.42 27.66
C ASN A 112 40.32 -1.72 28.05
N LYS A 113 41.63 -1.65 28.20
CA LYS A 113 42.46 -2.77 28.68
C LYS A 113 42.67 -2.65 30.18
N TRP A 114 42.14 -3.60 30.95
CA TRP A 114 42.25 -3.62 32.41
C TRP A 114 43.69 -3.43 32.91
N ARG A 115 44.66 -4.14 32.30
CA ARG A 115 46.08 -4.07 32.65
C ARG A 115 46.73 -2.69 32.44
N LYS A 116 46.14 -1.80 31.63
CA LYS A 116 46.65 -0.44 31.45
C LYS A 116 46.20 0.49 32.58
N ALA A 117 44.97 0.35 33.05
CA ALA A 117 44.43 1.13 34.17
C ALA A 117 44.90 0.57 35.52
N HIS A 118 45.15 -0.74 35.58
CA HIS A 118 45.61 -1.46 36.76
C HIS A 118 46.94 -2.15 36.42
N PRO A 119 48.07 -1.43 36.55
CA PRO A 119 49.38 -2.04 36.33
C PRO A 119 49.59 -3.16 37.36
N LEU A 120 50.04 -4.31 36.88
CA LEU A 120 50.34 -5.44 37.75
C LEU A 120 51.75 -5.22 38.32
N GLN A 121 51.82 -4.92 39.61
CA GLN A 121 53.09 -4.87 40.32
C GLN A 121 53.55 -6.29 40.60
N HIS A 122 54.71 -6.65 40.07
CA HIS A 122 55.35 -7.92 40.40
C HIS A 122 56.18 -7.71 41.65
N LEU A 123 55.95 -8.51 42.71
CA LEU A 123 56.74 -8.46 43.95
C LEU A 123 58.25 -8.54 43.67
N ALA A 124 58.65 -9.30 42.65
CA ALA A 124 60.04 -9.40 42.20
C ALA A 124 60.64 -8.05 41.74
N ASN A 125 59.84 -7.13 41.21
CA ASN A 125 60.30 -5.79 40.86
C ASN A 125 60.41 -4.90 42.09
N GLU A 126 59.51 -5.06 43.05
CA GLU A 126 59.46 -4.27 44.30
C GLU A 126 60.54 -4.70 45.31
N GLU A 127 60.90 -5.99 45.34
CA GLU A 127 61.90 -6.58 46.24
C GLU A 127 63.29 -6.76 45.59
N SER A 128 63.46 -6.28 44.36
CA SER A 128 64.72 -6.41 43.61
C SER A 128 65.90 -5.73 44.30
N ASP A 129 65.65 -4.66 45.05
CA ASP A 129 66.66 -3.98 45.84
C ASP A 129 66.77 -4.59 47.24
N VAL A 130 67.57 -5.66 47.34
CA VAL A 130 67.86 -6.37 48.59
C VAL A 130 68.43 -5.44 49.66
N SER A 131 69.17 -4.39 49.28
CA SER A 131 69.77 -3.48 50.26
C SER A 131 68.73 -2.67 51.04
N ARG A 132 67.63 -2.30 50.39
CA ARG A 132 66.56 -1.47 50.96
C ARG A 132 65.65 -2.21 51.94
N TRP A 133 65.33 -3.48 51.67
CA TRP A 133 64.38 -4.24 52.50
C TRP A 133 65.06 -5.23 53.46
N ALA A 134 66.27 -5.72 53.15
CA ALA A 134 66.99 -6.63 54.05
C ALA A 134 67.69 -5.89 55.19
N PHE A 135 68.07 -4.62 55.00
CA PHE A 135 68.71 -3.79 56.03
C PHE A 135 68.08 -2.40 56.09
N PRO A 136 66.91 -2.24 56.73
CA PRO A 136 66.35 -0.91 56.99
C PRO A 136 67.32 -0.11 57.86
N ASP A 137 67.70 1.10 57.42
CA ASP A 137 68.61 1.98 58.17
C ASP A 137 67.99 2.29 59.55
N LYS A 138 68.64 1.79 60.61
CA LYS A 138 68.27 2.08 62.00
C LYS A 138 68.95 3.38 62.44
N SER A 139 68.55 4.51 61.88
CA SER A 139 68.96 5.82 62.40
C SER A 139 67.88 6.87 62.16
N GLU A 140 66.90 6.91 63.07
CA GLU A 140 66.42 8.17 63.65
C GLU A 140 67.26 8.45 64.91
#